data_AF-A0AAV0X8Q3-F1
#
_entry.id   AF-A0AAV0X8Q3-F1
#
_cell.length_a   1.000
_cell.length_b   1.000
_cell.length_c   1.000
_cell.angle_alpha   90.00
_cell.angle_beta   90.00
_cell.angle_gamma   90.00
#
_symmetry.space_group_name_H-M   'P 1'
#
loop_
_entity.id
_entity.type
_entity.pdbx_description
1 polymer ?
#
loop_
_entity_poly.entity_id
_entity_poly.type
_entity_poly.pdbx_seq_one_letter_code
_entity_poly.pdbx_strand_id
1 'polypeptide(L)'
;MSNNTKARFTCENCLVIKQNSPKSNNPDRKTGATLENNIQELTRSVSFMSKQFDNFNVKLDNVILELKNIKIENEKIKSENNRLSEEVVILKSKIDEIEQFNLGITVDITGIPKTINEDCKLIVEDIGKKTNTEINILEAYRIDSIISKRSIIVAKLATRDMRKNLIRNVKSVKLTTDKICNSWQKENIYINERLTKLKRTLFYQVKTAAKEKGYKFIWLSDADILARKNENTKIIKIKSPQDINHL
;
A
#
# COMPACT_ATOMS: atom_id res chain seq x y z
N MET A 1 -34.93 -2.50 -74.46
CA MET A 1 -34.34 -1.15 -74.34
C MET A 1 -33.62 -1.03 -73.01
N SER A 2 -32.53 -0.26 -73.00
CA SER A 2 -31.72 0.17 -71.85
C SER A 2 -30.56 -0.74 -71.38
N ASN A 3 -29.49 -0.69 -72.16
CA ASN A 3 -28.18 -0.14 -71.78
C ASN A 3 -27.46 -0.65 -70.52
N ASN A 4 -26.46 -1.45 -70.85
CA ASN A 4 -25.20 -1.79 -70.21
C ASN A 4 -24.36 -0.55 -69.80
N THR A 5 -23.86 -0.50 -68.56
CA THR A 5 -22.54 0.09 -68.25
C THR A 5 -21.94 -0.49 -66.96
N LYS A 6 -21.29 -1.66 -67.03
CA LYS A 6 -20.26 -2.00 -66.03
C LYS A 6 -18.98 -1.28 -66.43
N ALA A 7 -18.65 -0.21 -65.71
CA ALA A 7 -17.37 0.48 -65.86
C ALA A 7 -16.24 -0.51 -65.54
N ARG A 8 -15.47 -0.91 -66.56
CA ARG A 8 -14.19 -1.60 -66.38
C ARG A 8 -13.14 -0.54 -66.11
N PHE A 9 -12.61 -0.51 -64.88
CA PHE A 9 -11.40 0.25 -64.58
C PHE A 9 -10.24 -0.35 -65.39
N THR A 10 -9.72 0.43 -66.34
CA THR A 10 -8.49 0.10 -67.07
C THR A 10 -7.35 0.96 -66.53
N CYS A 11 -6.27 0.31 -66.11
CA CYS A 11 -5.01 0.95 -65.77
C CYS A 11 -4.43 1.66 -67.01
N GLU A 12 -3.97 2.90 -66.87
CA GLU A 12 -3.39 3.71 -67.95
C GLU A 12 -2.15 3.06 -68.60
N ASN A 13 -1.49 2.11 -67.90
CA ASN A 13 -0.35 1.36 -68.45
C ASN A 13 -0.73 0.14 -69.32
N CYS A 14 -2.01 -0.22 -69.43
CA CYS A 14 -2.44 -1.44 -70.13
C CYS A 14 -3.05 -1.20 -71.52
N LEU A 15 -2.99 0.02 -72.07
CA LEU A 15 -3.69 0.41 -73.29
C LEU A 15 -2.84 0.49 -74.58
N VAL A 16 -1.63 -0.07 -74.60
CA VAL A 16 -0.80 -0.03 -75.81
C VAL A 16 -0.23 -1.40 -76.16
N ILE A 17 -1.07 -2.27 -76.72
CA ILE A 17 -0.62 -3.27 -77.70
C ILE A 17 -1.66 -3.35 -78.82
N LYS A 18 -1.61 -2.40 -79.77
CA LYS A 18 -2.18 -2.63 -81.10
C LYS A 18 -1.10 -3.31 -81.95
N GLN A 19 -1.43 -4.50 -82.41
CA GLN A 19 -0.62 -5.30 -83.33
C GLN A 19 -0.42 -4.53 -84.64
N ASN A 20 0.84 -4.32 -85.03
CA ASN A 20 1.24 -4.12 -86.40
C ASN A 20 2.37 -5.11 -86.68
N SER A 21 2.12 -6.06 -87.58
CA SER A 21 3.12 -6.96 -88.14
C SER A 21 3.93 -6.25 -89.23
N PRO A 22 5.26 -6.33 -89.20
CA PRO A 22 6.05 -6.44 -90.41
C PRO A 22 6.68 -7.84 -90.50
N LYS A 23 6.71 -8.33 -91.73
CA LYS A 23 7.29 -9.61 -92.15
C LYS A 23 8.79 -9.67 -91.81
N SER A 24 9.21 -10.89 -91.47
CA SER A 24 10.52 -11.52 -91.76
C SER A 24 11.75 -10.61 -91.70
N ASN A 25 12.56 -10.78 -90.64
CA ASN A 25 13.95 -11.24 -90.77
C ASN A 25 14.51 -11.53 -89.37
N ASN A 26 15.19 -12.67 -89.25
CA ASN A 26 15.73 -13.21 -88.02
C ASN A 26 16.77 -12.27 -87.36
N PRO A 27 16.73 -12.04 -86.03
CA PRO A 27 17.94 -12.22 -85.24
C PRO A 27 17.66 -12.87 -83.87
N ASP A 28 17.62 -14.20 -83.82
CA ASP A 28 17.59 -15.05 -82.62
C ASP A 28 18.89 -14.97 -81.75
N ARG A 29 19.60 -13.85 -81.72
CA ARG A 29 20.91 -13.73 -81.03
C ARG A 29 21.08 -12.58 -80.05
N LYS A 30 20.17 -11.58 -80.00
CA LYS A 30 20.27 -10.46 -79.05
C LYS A 30 19.38 -10.59 -77.81
N THR A 31 18.22 -11.23 -77.94
CA THR A 31 17.26 -11.46 -76.84
C THR A 31 17.74 -12.49 -75.81
N GLY A 32 18.47 -13.53 -76.24
CA GLY A 32 19.07 -14.53 -75.35
C GLY A 32 20.13 -13.92 -74.41
N ALA A 33 21.03 -13.10 -74.95
CA ALA A 33 22.09 -12.45 -74.17
C ALA A 33 21.56 -11.43 -73.15
N THR A 34 20.50 -10.69 -73.48
CA THR A 34 19.84 -9.77 -72.53
C THR A 34 19.10 -10.53 -71.44
N LEU A 35 18.47 -11.66 -71.78
CA LEU A 35 17.81 -12.54 -70.82
C LEU A 35 18.82 -13.22 -69.89
N GLU A 36 19.95 -13.70 -70.40
CA GLU A 36 21.05 -14.29 -69.61
C GLU A 36 21.69 -13.28 -68.67
N ASN A 37 21.85 -12.02 -69.09
CA ASN A 37 22.32 -10.95 -68.21
C ASN A 37 21.31 -10.65 -67.09
N ASN A 38 20.01 -10.59 -67.39
CA ASN A 38 18.97 -10.39 -66.39
C ASN A 38 18.88 -11.57 -65.41
N ILE A 39 19.08 -12.81 -65.88
CA ILE A 39 19.16 -14.01 -65.04
C ILE A 39 20.40 -13.97 -64.16
N GLN A 40 21.55 -13.52 -64.65
CA GLN A 40 22.75 -13.32 -63.84
C GLN A 40 22.57 -12.24 -62.78
N GLU A 41 21.94 -11.10 -63.12
CA GLU A 41 21.61 -10.06 -62.14
C GLU A 41 20.64 -10.57 -61.08
N LEU A 42 19.57 -11.26 -61.47
CA LEU A 42 18.65 -11.91 -60.54
C LEU A 42 19.37 -12.91 -59.64
N THR A 43 20.28 -13.72 -60.19
CA THR A 43 21.08 -14.68 -59.41
C THR A 43 21.96 -13.97 -58.39
N ARG A 44 22.57 -12.82 -58.75
CA ARG A 44 23.33 -11.98 -57.83
C ARG A 44 22.45 -11.36 -56.75
N SER A 45 21.26 -10.85 -57.10
CA SER A 45 20.31 -10.30 -56.13
C SER A 45 19.79 -11.36 -55.17
N VAL A 46 19.49 -12.57 -55.66
CA VAL A 46 19.07 -13.70 -54.82
C VAL A 46 20.21 -14.14 -53.89
N SER A 47 21.45 -14.22 -54.39
CA SER A 47 22.61 -14.54 -53.54
C SER A 47 22.86 -13.47 -52.47
N PHE A 48 22.74 -12.18 -52.83
CA PHE A 48 22.83 -11.08 -51.87
C PHE A 48 21.71 -11.17 -50.82
N MET A 49 20.47 -11.41 -51.25
CA MET A 49 19.32 -11.52 -50.36
C MET A 49 19.42 -12.74 -49.44
N SER A 50 19.96 -13.86 -49.93
CA SER A 50 20.28 -15.04 -49.10
C SER A 50 21.26 -14.68 -47.99
N LYS A 51 22.36 -13.98 -48.30
CA LYS A 51 23.33 -13.52 -47.29
C LYS A 51 22.71 -12.56 -46.27
N GLN A 52 21.84 -11.66 -46.72
CA GLN A 52 21.11 -10.76 -45.82
C GLN A 52 20.14 -11.52 -44.91
N PHE A 53 19.50 -12.58 -45.42
CA PHE A 53 18.61 -13.46 -44.66
C PHE A 53 19.39 -14.26 -43.60
N ASP A 54 20.57 -14.77 -43.95
CA ASP A 54 21.46 -15.46 -42.99
C ASP A 54 21.89 -14.52 -41.86
N ASN A 55 22.30 -13.29 -42.19
CA ASN A 55 22.64 -12.27 -41.19
C ASN A 55 21.43 -11.89 -40.31
N PHE A 56 20.23 -11.84 -40.89
CA PHE A 56 19.01 -11.61 -40.14
C PHE A 56 18.72 -12.74 -39.15
N ASN A 57 18.87 -14.00 -39.56
CA ASN A 57 18.72 -15.16 -38.67
C ASN A 57 19.68 -15.09 -37.48
N VAL A 58 20.94 -14.74 -37.70
CA VAL A 58 21.92 -14.57 -36.61
C VAL A 58 21.50 -13.47 -35.63
N LYS A 59 21.01 -12.32 -36.13
CA LYS A 59 20.49 -11.26 -35.26
C LYS A 59 19.25 -11.69 -34.49
N LEU A 60 18.36 -12.45 -35.13
CA LEU A 60 17.14 -12.97 -34.52
C LEU A 60 17.46 -13.97 -33.39
N ASP A 61 18.45 -14.84 -33.60
CA ASP A 61 18.96 -15.76 -32.57
C ASP A 61 19.54 -14.99 -31.37
N ASN A 62 20.31 -13.93 -31.62
CA ASN A 62 20.83 -13.07 -30.55
C ASN A 62 19.71 -12.38 -29.75
N VAL A 63 18.68 -11.86 -30.43
CA VAL A 63 17.50 -11.26 -29.77
C VAL A 63 16.75 -12.30 -28.93
N ILE A 64 16.58 -13.53 -29.45
CA ILE A 64 15.95 -14.61 -28.68
C ILE A 64 16.76 -14.94 -27.42
N LEU A 65 18.10 -14.94 -27.52
CA LEU A 65 18.98 -15.16 -26.39
C LEU A 65 18.83 -14.05 -25.33
N GLU A 66 18.85 -12.79 -25.75
CA GLU A 66 18.64 -11.63 -24.87
C GLU A 66 17.28 -11.67 -24.21
N LEU A 67 16.20 -11.98 -24.94
CA LEU A 67 14.85 -12.12 -24.38
C LEU A 67 14.78 -13.20 -23.31
N LYS A 68 15.47 -14.33 -23.50
CA LYS A 68 15.55 -15.38 -22.47
C LYS A 68 16.27 -14.87 -21.23
N ASN A 69 17.39 -14.16 -21.38
CA ASN A 69 18.14 -13.60 -20.26
C ASN A 69 17.32 -12.57 -19.49
N ILE A 70 16.67 -11.64 -20.20
CA ILE A 70 15.78 -10.62 -19.62
C ILE A 70 14.61 -11.27 -18.87
N LYS A 71 14.03 -12.35 -19.41
CA LYS A 71 12.95 -13.07 -18.73
C LYS A 71 13.42 -13.66 -17.40
N ILE A 72 14.59 -14.31 -17.39
CA ILE A 72 15.18 -14.90 -16.19
C ILE A 72 15.49 -13.82 -15.15
N GLU A 73 16.05 -12.69 -15.58
CA GLU A 73 16.35 -11.56 -14.69
C GLU A 73 15.07 -10.95 -14.09
N ASN A 74 14.03 -10.75 -14.90
CA ASN A 74 12.74 -10.27 -14.42
C ASN A 74 12.09 -11.22 -13.40
N GLU A 75 12.18 -12.53 -13.60
CA GLU A 75 11.69 -13.53 -12.64
C GLU A 75 12.45 -13.44 -11.31
N LYS A 76 13.78 -13.27 -11.36
CA LYS A 76 14.61 -13.04 -10.16
C LYS A 76 14.24 -11.75 -9.44
N ILE A 77 14.16 -10.63 -10.16
CA ILE A 77 13.79 -9.32 -9.61
C ILE A 77 12.41 -9.39 -8.95
N LYS A 78 11.44 -10.03 -9.59
CA LYS A 78 10.08 -10.18 -9.04
C LYS A 78 10.08 -11.02 -7.76
N SER A 79 10.85 -12.11 -7.73
CA SER A 79 11.00 -12.96 -6.55
C SER A 79 11.63 -12.18 -5.38
N GLU A 80 12.73 -11.46 -5.65
CA GLU A 80 13.40 -10.63 -4.65
C GLU A 80 12.52 -9.49 -4.14
N ASN A 81 11.77 -8.83 -5.02
CA ASN A 81 10.86 -7.75 -4.63
C ASN A 81 9.75 -8.27 -3.70
N ASN A 82 9.16 -9.43 -4.00
CA ASN A 82 8.18 -10.06 -3.11
C ASN A 82 8.80 -10.37 -1.74
N ARG A 83 10.00 -10.98 -1.71
CA ARG A 83 10.72 -11.29 -0.47
C ARG A 83 11.02 -10.04 0.36
N LEU A 84 11.52 -8.98 -0.28
CA LEU A 84 11.81 -7.70 0.36
C LEU A 84 10.54 -7.04 0.89
N SER A 85 9.44 -7.11 0.14
CA SER A 85 8.14 -6.56 0.56
C SER A 85 7.62 -7.26 1.83
N GLU A 86 7.72 -8.58 1.89
CA GLU A 86 7.39 -9.37 3.08
C GLU A 86 8.28 -9.00 4.28
N GLU A 87 9.58 -8.88 4.05
CA GLU A 87 10.55 -8.50 5.08
C GLU A 87 10.25 -7.09 5.64
N VAL A 88 9.89 -6.13 4.78
CA VAL A 88 9.48 -4.79 5.19
C VAL A 88 8.21 -4.83 6.06
N VAL A 89 7.23 -5.67 5.74
CA VAL A 89 6.02 -5.83 6.57
C VAL A 89 6.37 -6.39 7.96
N ILE A 90 7.24 -7.39 8.01
CA ILE A 90 7.71 -7.98 9.28
C ILE A 90 8.46 -6.94 10.11
N LEU A 91 9.38 -6.19 9.50
CA LEU A 91 10.16 -5.17 10.19
C LEU A 91 9.28 -4.03 10.73
N LYS A 92 8.33 -3.54 9.93
CA LYS A 92 7.35 -2.52 10.39
C LYS A 92 6.55 -3.02 11.59
N SER A 93 6.15 -4.29 11.58
CA SER A 93 5.40 -4.89 12.70
C SER A 93 6.27 -4.97 13.96
N LYS A 94 7.53 -5.41 13.84
CA LYS A 94 8.47 -5.44 14.97
C LYS A 94 8.77 -4.06 15.54
N ILE A 95 8.89 -3.04 14.69
CA ILE A 95 9.09 -1.65 15.13
C ILE A 95 7.88 -1.18 15.95
N ASP A 96 6.65 -1.40 15.47
CA ASP A 96 5.43 -1.04 16.22
C ASP A 96 5.34 -1.76 17.57
N GLU A 97 5.73 -3.04 17.64
CA GLU A 97 5.78 -3.79 18.90
C GLU A 97 6.76 -3.17 19.91
N ILE A 98 7.95 -2.77 19.46
CA ILE A 98 8.96 -2.11 20.31
C ILE A 98 8.49 -0.72 20.75
N GLU A 99 7.94 0.08 19.83
CA GLU A 99 7.39 1.40 20.15
C GLU A 99 6.25 1.27 21.18
N GLN A 100 5.35 0.30 20.99
CA GLN A 100 4.25 0.07 21.91
C GLN A 100 4.74 -0.44 23.27
N PHE A 101 5.79 -1.26 23.30
CA PHE A 101 6.42 -1.70 24.53
C PHE A 101 6.96 -0.51 25.33
N ASN A 102 7.63 0.44 24.67
CA ASN A 102 8.17 1.65 25.28
C ASN A 102 7.08 2.59 25.81
N LEU A 103 5.89 2.59 25.18
CA LEU A 103 4.69 3.28 25.68
C LEU A 103 4.00 2.54 26.83
N GLY A 104 4.48 1.36 27.22
CA GLY A 104 3.87 0.47 28.21
C GLY A 104 3.77 1.01 29.64
N ILE A 105 4.38 2.17 29.92
CA ILE A 105 4.31 2.88 31.20
C ILE A 105 3.65 4.26 31.08
N THR A 106 3.14 4.59 29.89
CA THR A 106 2.61 5.91 29.55
C THR A 106 1.08 5.89 29.48
N VAL A 107 0.46 6.95 29.99
CA VAL A 107 -0.99 7.20 29.90
C VAL A 107 -1.30 8.48 29.12
N ASP A 108 -2.46 8.47 28.47
CA ASP A 108 -3.10 9.64 27.89
C ASP A 108 -4.27 10.06 28.79
N ILE A 109 -4.22 11.30 29.28
CA ILE A 109 -5.22 11.91 30.16
C ILE A 109 -5.96 12.98 29.37
N THR A 110 -7.27 12.84 29.28
CA THR A 110 -8.15 13.70 28.51
C THR A 110 -9.24 14.30 29.39
N GLY A 111 -9.74 15.48 29.02
CA GLY A 111 -10.76 16.20 29.79
C GLY A 111 -10.21 17.24 30.76
N ILE A 112 -8.88 17.41 30.85
CA ILE A 112 -8.27 18.47 31.68
C ILE A 112 -8.17 19.77 30.86
N PRO A 113 -8.82 20.87 31.28
CA PRO A 113 -8.71 22.16 30.60
C PRO A 113 -7.27 22.68 30.64
N LYS A 114 -6.88 23.47 29.64
CA LYS A 114 -5.55 24.11 29.57
C LYS A 114 -5.56 25.35 30.45
N THR A 115 -4.64 25.43 31.41
CA THR A 115 -4.46 26.61 32.26
C THR A 115 -3.12 27.30 31.96
N ILE A 116 -3.04 28.60 32.22
CA ILE A 116 -1.80 29.38 32.07
C ILE A 116 -0.81 28.92 33.15
N ASN A 117 0.46 28.70 32.77
CA ASN A 117 1.53 28.21 33.67
C ASN A 117 1.17 26.91 34.41
N GLU A 118 0.59 25.94 33.70
CA GLU A 118 0.26 24.65 34.30
C GLU A 118 1.49 23.75 34.47
N ASP A 119 1.55 23.07 35.62
CA ASP A 119 2.47 21.94 35.81
C ASP A 119 1.71 20.64 35.61
N CYS A 120 1.99 19.96 34.50
CA CYS A 120 1.38 18.68 34.17
C CYS A 120 1.71 17.59 35.20
N LYS A 121 2.88 17.64 35.87
CA LYS A 121 3.23 16.66 36.90
C LYS A 121 2.33 16.81 38.11
N LEU A 122 2.18 18.03 38.63
CA LEU A 122 1.32 18.31 39.79
C LEU A 122 -0.14 17.89 39.55
N ILE A 123 -0.67 18.17 38.35
CA ILE A 123 -2.04 17.73 38.00
C ILE A 123 -2.17 16.21 38.08
N VAL A 124 -1.18 15.47 37.56
CA VAL A 124 -1.18 14.00 37.59
C VAL A 124 -1.02 13.49 39.01
N GLU A 125 -0.17 14.11 39.83
CA GLU A 125 -0.02 13.81 41.26
C GLU A 125 -1.35 13.96 42.01
N ASP A 126 -2.06 15.06 41.77
CA ASP A 126 -3.35 15.31 42.40
C ASP A 126 -4.41 14.30 41.97
N ILE A 127 -4.41 13.87 40.70
CA ILE A 127 -5.26 12.75 40.24
C ILE A 127 -4.93 11.47 41.02
N GLY A 128 -3.64 11.17 41.22
CA GLY A 128 -3.20 10.03 42.02
C GLY A 128 -3.72 10.09 43.45
N LYS A 129 -3.51 11.22 44.13
CA LYS A 129 -4.00 11.47 45.50
C LYS A 129 -5.52 11.32 45.60
N LYS A 130 -6.29 11.92 44.68
CA LYS A 130 -7.76 11.87 44.69
C LYS A 130 -8.33 10.48 44.40
N THR A 131 -7.55 9.63 43.75
CA THR A 131 -7.93 8.24 43.47
C THR A 131 -7.29 7.23 44.41
N ASN A 132 -6.55 7.70 45.43
CA ASN A 132 -5.77 6.88 46.35
C ASN A 132 -4.85 5.89 45.61
N THR A 133 -4.21 6.36 44.54
CA THR A 133 -3.27 5.58 43.74
C THR A 133 -1.85 6.09 43.98
N GLU A 134 -0.98 5.20 44.44
CA GLU A 134 0.45 5.50 44.53
C GLU A 134 1.04 5.65 43.12
N ILE A 135 1.55 6.84 42.82
CA ILE A 135 2.12 7.19 41.52
C ILE A 135 3.48 7.86 41.68
N ASN A 136 4.37 7.56 40.72
CA ASN A 136 5.69 8.15 40.56
C ASN A 136 5.79 8.51 39.08
N ILE A 137 5.93 9.80 38.83
CA ILE A 137 5.86 10.38 37.49
C ILE A 137 7.28 10.71 37.05
N LEU A 138 7.74 10.05 35.98
CA LEU A 138 9.02 10.35 35.37
C LEU A 138 8.91 11.65 34.56
N GLU A 139 7.85 11.74 33.75
CA GLU A 139 7.64 12.83 32.81
C GLU A 139 6.14 13.08 32.64
N ALA A 140 5.73 14.33 32.55
CA ALA A 140 4.37 14.69 32.16
C ALA A 140 4.40 15.97 31.34
N TYR A 141 3.69 15.98 30.22
CA TYR A 141 3.61 17.13 29.33
C TYR A 141 2.29 17.13 28.57
N ARG A 142 1.90 18.28 28.06
CA ARG A 142 0.67 18.43 27.28
C ARG A 142 0.97 18.37 25.79
N ILE A 143 0.12 17.65 25.06
CA ILE A 143 0.09 17.63 23.59
C ILE A 143 -1.23 18.23 23.15
N ASP A 144 -1.17 19.21 22.25
CA ASP A 144 -2.36 19.75 21.60
C ASP A 144 -2.84 18.76 20.53
N SER A 145 -4.12 18.38 20.60
CA SER A 145 -4.73 17.51 19.60
C SER A 145 -5.29 18.37 18.47
N ILE A 146 -4.83 18.11 17.25
CA ILE A 146 -5.31 18.80 16.04
C ILE A 146 -6.79 18.43 15.77
N ILE A 147 -7.20 17.22 16.15
CA ILE A 147 -8.49 16.60 15.79
C ILE A 147 -9.55 16.90 16.84
N SER A 148 -9.18 16.81 18.11
CA SER A 148 -10.05 17.08 19.25
C SER A 148 -9.60 18.43 19.79
N LYS A 149 -10.45 19.46 19.76
CA LYS A 149 -10.17 20.79 20.36
C LYS A 149 -9.77 20.75 21.85
N ARG A 150 -9.71 19.55 22.45
CA ARG A 150 -9.21 19.26 23.80
C ARG A 150 -7.78 18.72 23.71
N SER A 151 -6.86 19.40 24.40
CA SER A 151 -5.48 18.96 24.59
C SER A 151 -5.41 17.75 25.53
N ILE A 152 -4.34 16.98 25.42
CA ILE A 152 -4.13 15.72 26.13
C ILE A 152 -2.89 15.88 27.01
N ILE A 153 -2.97 15.50 28.28
CA ILE A 153 -1.76 15.35 29.11
C ILE A 153 -1.25 13.92 28.91
N VAL A 154 0.01 13.81 28.52
CA VAL A 154 0.74 12.54 28.44
C VAL A 154 1.60 12.43 29.68
N ALA A 155 1.46 11.33 30.42
CA ALA A 155 2.24 11.09 31.62
C ALA A 155 2.92 9.72 31.57
N LYS A 156 4.23 9.72 31.82
CA LYS A 156 5.08 8.53 31.91
C LYS A 156 5.30 8.18 33.38
N LEU A 157 4.84 7.00 33.77
CA LEU A 157 4.95 6.51 35.15
C LEU A 157 6.17 5.61 35.32
N ALA A 158 6.59 5.37 36.56
CA ALA A 158 7.74 4.52 36.84
C ALA A 158 7.54 3.05 36.45
N THR A 159 6.33 2.50 36.61
CA THR A 159 6.06 1.08 36.34
C THR A 159 4.74 0.86 35.59
N ARG A 160 4.63 -0.32 34.95
CA ARG A 160 3.42 -0.74 34.22
C ARG A 160 2.25 -0.98 35.16
N ASP A 161 2.50 -1.43 36.39
CA ASP A 161 1.45 -1.68 37.37
C ASP A 161 0.85 -0.38 37.90
N MET A 162 1.67 0.65 38.12
CA MET A 162 1.17 1.98 38.49
C MET A 162 0.26 2.56 37.41
N ARG A 163 0.63 2.39 36.13
CA ARG A 163 -0.22 2.73 34.99
C ARG A 163 -1.56 1.98 35.01
N LYS A 164 -1.54 0.66 35.20
CA LYS A 164 -2.76 -0.17 35.29
C LYS A 164 -3.66 0.25 36.45
N ASN A 165 -3.07 0.47 37.62
CA ASN A 165 -3.78 0.86 38.83
C ASN A 165 -4.43 2.24 38.68
N LEU A 166 -3.70 3.21 38.13
CA LEU A 166 -4.22 4.55 37.86
C LEU A 166 -5.45 4.51 36.93
N ILE A 167 -5.35 3.81 35.79
CA ILE A 167 -6.47 3.67 34.84
C ILE A 167 -7.68 3.01 35.51
N ARG A 168 -7.46 1.94 36.29
CA ARG A 168 -8.52 1.21 36.98
C ARG A 168 -9.21 2.09 38.04
N ASN A 169 -8.44 2.76 38.88
CA ASN A 169 -8.95 3.54 40.03
C ASN A 169 -9.67 4.81 39.57
N VAL A 170 -9.18 5.48 38.53
CA VAL A 170 -9.88 6.65 37.97
C VAL A 170 -11.23 6.24 37.38
N LYS A 171 -11.29 5.09 36.70
CA LYS A 171 -12.53 4.56 36.14
C LYS A 171 -13.55 4.17 37.21
N SER A 172 -13.11 3.65 38.37
CA SER A 172 -14.00 3.29 39.48
C SER A 172 -14.51 4.53 40.24
N VAL A 173 -13.64 5.52 40.48
CA VAL A 173 -13.99 6.76 41.22
C VAL A 173 -14.84 7.71 40.38
N LYS A 174 -14.83 7.61 39.04
CA LYS A 174 -15.48 8.55 38.11
C LYS A 174 -15.06 10.00 38.43
N LEU A 175 -13.76 10.22 38.43
CA LEU A 175 -13.17 11.52 38.76
C LEU A 175 -13.59 12.59 37.75
N THR A 176 -13.91 13.77 38.26
CA THR A 176 -14.29 14.95 37.47
C THR A 176 -13.31 16.09 37.74
N THR A 177 -13.17 17.00 36.79
CA THR A 177 -12.22 18.14 36.81
C THR A 177 -12.39 19.07 38.02
N ASP A 178 -13.63 19.33 38.45
CA ASP A 178 -13.97 20.15 39.62
C ASP A 178 -13.37 19.59 40.93
N LYS A 179 -13.16 18.27 41.00
CA LYS A 179 -12.55 17.62 42.17
C LYS A 179 -11.02 17.80 42.24
N ILE A 180 -10.40 18.18 41.12
CA ILE A 180 -8.98 18.53 41.06
C ILE A 180 -8.83 20.01 41.36
N CYS A 181 -9.55 20.85 40.61
CA CYS A 181 -9.53 22.28 40.79
C CYS A 181 -10.96 22.84 40.78
N ASN A 182 -11.34 23.49 41.89
CA ASN A 182 -12.70 24.03 42.06
C ASN A 182 -13.06 25.11 41.02
N SER A 183 -12.08 25.72 40.35
CA SER A 183 -12.31 26.73 39.30
C SER A 183 -12.66 26.12 37.94
N TRP A 184 -12.48 24.80 37.76
CA TRP A 184 -12.76 24.13 36.50
C TRP A 184 -14.23 23.73 36.40
N GLN A 185 -14.80 23.89 35.21
CA GLN A 185 -16.11 23.34 34.90
C GLN A 185 -16.09 21.82 35.07
N LYS A 186 -17.14 21.27 35.69
CA LYS A 186 -17.33 19.83 35.89
C LYS A 186 -17.38 19.08 34.55
N GLU A 187 -16.29 18.40 34.23
CA GLU A 187 -16.14 17.50 33.09
C GLU A 187 -15.56 16.16 33.55
N ASN A 188 -15.86 15.09 32.81
CA ASN A 188 -15.31 13.77 33.07
C ASN A 188 -13.84 13.70 32.63
N ILE A 189 -13.01 13.11 33.47
CA ILE A 189 -11.61 12.82 33.14
C ILE A 189 -11.52 11.38 32.65
N TYR A 190 -10.88 11.18 31.50
CA TYR A 190 -10.61 9.85 30.97
C TYR A 190 -9.11 9.63 30.88
N ILE A 191 -8.66 8.52 31.48
CA ILE A 191 -7.27 8.06 31.41
C ILE A 191 -7.24 6.75 30.66
N ASN A 192 -6.44 6.70 29.60
CA ASN A 192 -6.27 5.53 28.75
C ASN A 192 -4.78 5.19 28.63
N GLU A 193 -4.49 3.94 28.29
CA GLU A 193 -3.14 3.55 27.88
C GLU A 193 -2.76 4.31 26.60
N ARG A 194 -1.52 4.78 26.52
CA ARG A 194 -1.03 5.39 25.28
C ARG A 194 -0.71 4.32 24.25
N LEU A 195 -1.24 4.50 23.04
CA LEU A 195 -1.06 3.59 21.92
C LEU A 195 -0.24 4.21 20.80
N THR A 196 0.46 3.37 20.02
CA THR A 196 1.03 3.79 18.74
C THR A 196 -0.06 4.24 17.77
N LYS A 197 0.33 4.97 16.72
CA LYS A 197 -0.61 5.42 15.69
C LYS A 197 -1.31 4.24 15.02
N LEU A 198 -0.58 3.16 14.74
CA LEU A 198 -1.12 1.95 14.12
C LEU A 198 -2.15 1.29 15.03
N LYS A 199 -1.81 1.02 16.30
CA LYS A 199 -2.75 0.41 17.25
C LYS A 199 -3.98 1.28 17.52
N ARG A 200 -3.82 2.60 17.62
CA ARG A 200 -4.96 3.53 17.78
C ARG A 200 -5.90 3.49 16.56
N THR A 201 -5.34 3.42 15.35
CA THR A 201 -6.13 3.30 14.11
C THR A 201 -6.85 1.95 14.06
N LEU A 202 -6.15 0.86 14.36
CA LEU A 202 -6.73 -0.48 14.43
C LEU A 202 -7.85 -0.54 15.46
N PHE A 203 -7.66 0.02 16.66
CA PHE A 203 -8.68 0.04 17.70
C PHE A 203 -9.95 0.79 17.26
N TYR A 204 -9.80 1.89 16.53
CA TYR A 204 -10.94 2.60 15.94
C TYR A 204 -11.68 1.74 14.91
N GLN A 205 -10.96 1.12 13.98
CA GLN A 205 -11.54 0.24 12.95
C GLN A 205 -12.28 -0.95 13.58
N VAL A 206 -11.66 -1.58 14.59
CA VAL A 206 -12.27 -2.65 15.38
C VAL A 206 -13.57 -2.19 16.01
N LYS A 207 -13.58 -1.02 16.68
CA LYS A 207 -14.79 -0.49 17.30
C LYS A 207 -15.93 -0.29 16.30
N THR A 208 -15.63 0.25 15.12
CA THR A 208 -16.62 0.45 14.07
C THR A 208 -17.19 -0.88 13.58
N ALA A 209 -16.32 -1.81 13.17
CA ALA A 209 -16.73 -3.11 12.65
C ALA A 209 -17.48 -3.96 13.70
N ALA A 210 -17.00 -3.95 14.94
CA ALA A 210 -17.62 -4.69 16.04
C ALA A 210 -19.03 -4.14 16.36
N LYS A 211 -19.25 -2.82 16.24
CA LYS A 211 -20.59 -2.24 16.37
C LYS A 211 -21.52 -2.74 15.28
N GLU A 212 -21.06 -2.77 14.02
CA GLU A 212 -21.83 -3.27 12.87
C GLU A 212 -22.16 -4.77 13.01
N LYS A 213 -21.23 -5.56 13.56
CA LYS A 213 -21.38 -7.01 13.74
C LYS A 213 -22.02 -7.43 15.08
N GLY A 214 -22.46 -6.47 15.89
CA GLY A 214 -23.19 -6.72 17.13
C GLY A 214 -22.34 -7.28 18.28
N TYR A 215 -21.07 -6.89 18.37
CA TYR A 215 -20.20 -7.23 19.50
C TYR A 215 -20.47 -6.31 20.68
N LYS A 216 -20.76 -6.90 21.84
CA LYS A 216 -21.07 -6.15 23.06
C LYS A 216 -19.83 -5.57 23.76
N PHE A 217 -18.70 -6.26 23.73
CA PHE A 217 -17.54 -5.91 24.55
C PHE A 217 -16.28 -5.74 23.71
N ILE A 218 -15.65 -4.58 23.84
CA ILE A 218 -14.38 -4.24 23.21
C ILE A 218 -13.56 -3.43 24.20
N TRP A 219 -12.34 -3.86 24.49
CA TRP A 219 -11.47 -3.15 25.43
C TRP A 219 -10.00 -3.35 25.08
N LEU A 220 -9.18 -2.54 25.75
CA LEU A 220 -7.73 -2.64 25.71
C LEU A 220 -7.23 -3.29 27.00
N SER A 221 -6.21 -4.12 26.87
CA SER A 221 -5.48 -4.68 28.00
C SER A 221 -4.01 -4.79 27.62
N ASP A 222 -3.13 -3.98 28.22
CA ASP A 222 -1.70 -4.00 27.90
C ASP A 222 -1.43 -3.77 26.41
N ALA A 223 -2.14 -2.80 25.82
CA ALA A 223 -2.16 -2.52 24.39
C ALA A 223 -2.62 -3.67 23.47
N ASP A 224 -3.17 -4.76 24.02
CA ASP A 224 -3.89 -5.76 23.23
C ASP A 224 -5.35 -5.34 23.05
N ILE A 225 -5.83 -5.44 21.80
CA ILE A 225 -7.23 -5.18 21.47
C ILE A 225 -8.01 -6.48 21.63
N LEU A 226 -8.96 -6.47 22.55
CA LEU A 226 -9.78 -7.63 22.89
C LEU A 226 -11.24 -7.35 22.53
N ALA A 227 -11.88 -8.33 21.92
CA ALA A 227 -13.27 -8.27 21.53
C ALA A 227 -14.01 -9.54 22.00
N ARG A 228 -15.26 -9.37 22.45
CA ARG A 228 -16.13 -10.46 22.86
C ARG A 228 -17.57 -10.14 22.47
N LYS A 229 -18.21 -11.06 21.73
CA LYS A 229 -19.54 -10.79 21.16
C LYS A 229 -20.62 -10.72 22.22
N ASN A 230 -20.64 -11.69 23.12
CA ASN A 230 -21.54 -11.76 24.27
C ASN A 230 -20.87 -12.50 25.45
N GLU A 231 -21.57 -12.56 26.58
CA GLU A 231 -21.16 -13.12 27.86
C GLU A 231 -20.80 -14.62 27.80
N ASN A 232 -21.24 -15.33 26.75
CA ASN A 232 -21.02 -16.77 26.56
C ASN A 232 -19.97 -17.08 25.48
N THR A 233 -19.54 -16.08 24.70
CA THR A 233 -18.53 -16.27 23.64
C THR A 233 -17.10 -16.17 24.17
N LYS A 234 -16.15 -16.76 23.43
CA LYS A 234 -14.72 -16.62 23.72
C LYS A 234 -14.22 -15.21 23.41
N ILE A 235 -13.17 -14.81 24.10
CA ILE A 235 -12.48 -13.54 23.85
C ILE A 235 -11.59 -13.73 22.63
N ILE A 236 -11.65 -12.78 21.70
CA ILE A 236 -10.83 -12.74 20.49
C ILE A 236 -9.81 -11.62 20.66
N LYS A 237 -8.53 -11.93 20.42
CA LYS A 237 -7.45 -10.95 20.37
C LYS A 237 -7.20 -10.54 18.93
N ILE A 238 -7.26 -9.25 18.67
CA ILE A 238 -7.08 -8.66 17.34
C ILE A 238 -5.69 -8.04 17.28
N LYS A 239 -4.85 -8.54 16.38
CA LYS A 239 -3.48 -8.08 16.17
C LYS A 239 -3.33 -7.29 14.89
N SER A 240 -4.17 -7.58 13.89
CA SER A 240 -4.06 -7.01 12.55
C SER A 240 -5.43 -6.55 12.01
N PRO A 241 -5.46 -5.66 10.99
CA PRO A 241 -6.69 -5.31 10.30
C PRO A 241 -7.42 -6.51 9.68
N GLN A 242 -6.69 -7.55 9.28
CA GLN A 242 -7.26 -8.78 8.72
C GLN A 242 -8.12 -9.53 9.76
N ASP A 243 -7.76 -9.46 11.04
CA ASP A 243 -8.52 -10.10 12.12
C ASP A 243 -9.92 -9.50 12.30
N ILE A 244 -10.16 -8.27 11.81
CA ILE A 244 -11.47 -7.62 11.82
C ILE A 244 -12.50 -8.41 10.99
N ASN A 245 -12.04 -9.11 9.94
CA ASN A 245 -12.91 -9.95 9.13
C ASN A 245 -13.50 -11.13 9.92
N HIS A 246 -12.81 -11.56 10.98
CA HIS A 246 -13.21 -12.65 11.87
C HIS A 246 -14.03 -12.21 13.09
N LEU A 247 -14.30 -10.90 13.21
CA LEU A 247 -15.37 -10.39 14.06
C LEU A 247 -16.74 -10.70 13.46
#